data_AF-A0A1H1LE87-F1
#
_entry.id   AF-A0A1H1LE87-F1
#
_cell.length_a   1.000
_cell.length_b   1.000
_cell.length_c   1.000
_cell.angle_alpha   90.00
_cell.angle_beta   90.00
_cell.angle_gamma   90.00
#
_symmetry.space_group_name_H-M   'P 1'
#
loop_
_entity.id
_entity.type
_entity.pdbx_description
1 polymer ?
#
loop_
_entity_poly.entity_id
_entity_poly.type
_entity_poly.pdbx_seq_one_letter_code
_entity_poly.pdbx_strand_id
1 'polypeptide(L)'
;MFYKIRNDIQFRQYDGHGYIADNSEFGYRFLSDSTSSGREEYVSESGSVMLASLSKTPRSIEEIVDDLMRVFIGVDREVLKEDVIEFFQMLVERGLLSVGETMEDCVDRRWSGTSAEEDGAGEAIVPTENCARDRIGPDDFLRGIHIEIASACNERCVHCYIPHQYKTDVIDPELLYRILDEARELNVVHVTLSGGEPLLHKELIGFLSRCRELDLSVNVLSNLTLLSDGILSEMRENPLLSVQTSLYSMDAAVHDGITRQTGSFEKTKDGLLRVIDAGIPAQISCPIMRQNKDSFIDVVSWGREHDIAVAIEPVIFASYDHSGVNLENRILLNDLEGVLEKEFSQGYASVLIDSAEEKESVAASDPVCSICRYSLCVAANGDVYPCVGWQTNVLGNLAHQSLRDIWVGSEKLHRLREVKRGDFPKCVDCDDRGYCTVCMMCNSNENPDGDPFVINDFHCEAAAMTHRKVVEFLAEDGGALNS
;
A
#
# COMPACT_ATOMS: atom_id res chain seq x y z
N MET A 1 -20.31 13.50 -28.58
CA MET A 1 -19.92 13.25 -27.18
C MET A 1 -18.48 12.80 -27.14
N PHE A 2 -17.75 13.27 -26.15
CA PHE A 2 -16.37 12.91 -25.84
C PHE A 2 -16.32 12.20 -24.51
N TYR A 3 -15.45 11.19 -24.41
CA TYR A 3 -15.23 10.42 -23.20
C TYR A 3 -13.74 10.37 -22.87
N LYS A 4 -13.42 10.37 -21.58
CA LYS A 4 -12.08 10.02 -21.06
C LYS A 4 -12.19 9.24 -19.76
N ILE A 5 -11.15 8.46 -19.46
CA ILE A 5 -10.93 7.95 -18.11
C ILE A 5 -10.55 9.14 -17.24
N ARG A 6 -11.17 9.26 -16.06
CA ARG A 6 -10.83 10.33 -15.12
C ARG A 6 -9.38 10.21 -14.65
N ASN A 7 -8.80 11.33 -14.22
CA ASN A 7 -7.39 11.37 -13.84
C ASN A 7 -7.06 10.49 -12.63
N ASP A 8 -8.00 10.34 -11.70
CA ASP A 8 -7.92 9.52 -10.48
C ASP A 8 -8.19 8.02 -10.69
N ILE A 9 -8.65 7.60 -11.88
CA ILE A 9 -9.02 6.20 -12.13
C ILE A 9 -7.97 5.48 -12.97
N GLN A 10 -7.44 4.36 -12.48
CA GLN A 10 -6.54 3.49 -13.23
C GLN A 10 -7.29 2.36 -13.92
N PHE A 11 -6.79 2.00 -15.11
CA PHE A 11 -7.29 0.88 -15.87
C PHE A 11 -6.15 -0.03 -16.32
N ARG A 12 -6.36 -1.35 -16.21
CA ARG A 12 -5.46 -2.39 -16.72
C ARG A 12 -6.28 -3.43 -17.49
N GLN A 13 -5.88 -3.68 -18.73
CA GLN A 13 -6.45 -4.73 -19.55
C GLN A 13 -5.66 -6.02 -19.33
N TYR A 14 -6.34 -7.05 -18.82
CA TYR A 14 -5.81 -8.40 -18.66
C TYR A 14 -6.46 -9.34 -19.68
N ASP A 15 -5.92 -10.57 -19.78
CA ASP A 15 -6.54 -11.60 -20.60
C ASP A 15 -7.94 -11.95 -20.05
N GLY A 16 -8.97 -11.67 -20.84
CA GLY A 16 -10.37 -11.99 -20.53
C GLY A 16 -11.12 -11.02 -19.62
N HIS A 17 -10.48 -9.95 -19.11
CA HIS A 17 -11.15 -8.95 -18.27
C HIS A 17 -10.39 -7.62 -18.19
N GLY A 18 -11.02 -6.62 -17.61
CA GLY A 18 -10.39 -5.33 -17.30
C GLY A 18 -10.47 -5.06 -15.81
N TYR A 19 -9.43 -4.48 -15.24
CA TYR A 19 -9.37 -4.06 -13.84
C TYR A 19 -9.38 -2.54 -13.78
N ILE A 20 -10.23 -2.01 -12.92
CA ILE A 20 -10.37 -0.60 -12.63
C ILE A 20 -10.03 -0.40 -11.16
N ALA A 21 -9.08 0.51 -10.89
CA ALA A 21 -8.74 0.93 -9.54
C ALA A 21 -9.01 2.43 -9.39
N ASP A 22 -9.78 2.77 -8.36
CA ASP A 22 -10.03 4.16 -8.00
C ASP A 22 -8.96 4.68 -7.03
N ASN A 23 -8.01 5.47 -7.53
CA ASN A 23 -6.96 6.05 -6.70
C ASN A 23 -7.40 7.24 -5.86
N SER A 24 -8.63 7.73 -6.01
CA SER A 24 -9.18 8.70 -5.05
C SER A 24 -9.24 8.12 -3.61
N GLU A 25 -9.03 6.81 -3.49
CA GLU A 25 -9.13 6.03 -2.27
C GLU A 25 -7.83 5.29 -1.91
N PHE A 26 -6.94 5.01 -2.86
CA PHE A 26 -5.69 4.26 -2.61
C PHE A 26 -4.61 5.06 -1.89
N GLY A 27 -4.93 6.25 -1.38
CA GLY A 27 -4.06 7.10 -0.61
C GLY A 27 -4.41 7.17 0.87
N TYR A 28 -3.44 7.48 1.73
CA TYR A 28 -3.73 7.82 3.11
C TYR A 28 -4.61 9.07 3.14
N ARG A 29 -5.86 8.91 3.50
CA ARG A 29 -6.81 10.02 3.53
C ARG A 29 -6.55 10.94 4.70
N PHE A 30 -6.92 12.18 4.47
CA PHE A 30 -7.24 13.08 5.55
C PHE A 30 -8.33 12.43 6.42
N LEU A 31 -8.20 12.43 7.75
CA LEU A 31 -9.18 11.84 8.67
C LEU A 31 -10.60 12.44 8.51
N SER A 32 -10.71 13.65 7.98
CA SER A 32 -11.96 14.36 7.70
C SER A 32 -12.63 13.93 6.40
N ASP A 33 -11.96 13.12 5.56
CA ASP A 33 -12.52 12.61 4.32
C ASP A 33 -13.49 11.45 4.58
N SER A 34 -14.79 11.75 4.54
CA SER A 34 -15.88 10.80 4.78
C SER A 34 -16.47 10.20 3.50
N THR A 35 -15.84 10.43 2.34
CA THR A 35 -16.35 9.90 1.07
C THR A 35 -16.13 8.39 0.99
N SER A 36 -17.15 7.57 1.23
CA SER A 36 -17.04 6.13 1.05
C SER A 36 -17.35 5.74 -0.40
N SER A 37 -16.34 5.47 -1.22
CA SER A 37 -16.37 4.30 -2.12
C SER A 37 -15.06 4.11 -2.91
N GLY A 38 -14.05 3.49 -2.30
CA GLY A 38 -12.95 2.87 -3.02
C GLY A 38 -13.45 1.64 -3.73
N ARG A 39 -13.64 1.74 -5.05
CA ARG A 39 -14.12 0.63 -5.87
C ARG A 39 -12.98 0.07 -6.69
N GLU A 40 -12.48 -1.10 -6.30
CA GLU A 40 -11.90 -2.01 -7.27
C GLU A 40 -13.06 -2.61 -8.08
N GLU A 41 -13.03 -2.45 -9.39
CA GLU A 41 -14.04 -3.01 -10.26
C GLU A 41 -13.43 -3.86 -11.37
N TYR A 42 -14.20 -4.85 -11.80
CA TYR A 42 -13.84 -5.69 -12.93
C TYR A 42 -14.87 -5.53 -14.03
N VAL A 43 -14.39 -5.38 -15.25
CA VAL A 43 -15.23 -5.38 -16.46
C VAL A 43 -14.98 -6.66 -17.24
N SER A 44 -16.00 -7.10 -17.98
CA SER A 44 -15.90 -8.25 -18.89
C SER A 44 -14.82 -8.06 -19.95
N GLU A 45 -14.49 -9.12 -20.70
CA GLU A 45 -13.58 -9.05 -21.84
C GLU A 45 -13.98 -7.97 -22.85
N SER A 46 -15.25 -7.92 -23.23
CA SER A 46 -15.77 -6.89 -24.16
C SER A 46 -15.67 -5.49 -23.56
N GLY A 47 -16.05 -5.31 -22.29
CA GLY A 47 -15.92 -4.04 -21.60
C GLY A 47 -14.47 -3.58 -21.45
N SER A 48 -13.54 -4.52 -21.26
CA SER A 48 -12.09 -4.27 -21.20
C SER A 48 -11.56 -3.74 -22.53
N VAL A 49 -11.96 -4.35 -23.65
CA VAL A 49 -11.61 -3.87 -25.00
C VAL A 49 -12.19 -2.47 -25.26
N MET A 50 -13.44 -2.23 -24.86
CA MET A 50 -14.07 -0.91 -24.98
C MET A 50 -13.31 0.14 -24.16
N LEU A 51 -12.97 -0.15 -22.90
CA LEU A 51 -12.21 0.77 -22.03
C LEU A 51 -10.78 1.01 -22.51
N ALA A 52 -10.12 -0.01 -23.07
CA ALA A 52 -8.77 0.13 -23.62
C ALA A 52 -8.69 1.12 -24.79
N SER A 53 -9.82 1.47 -25.41
CA SER A 53 -9.88 2.52 -26.43
C SER A 53 -9.79 3.94 -25.83
N LEU A 54 -10.00 4.09 -24.53
CA LEU A 54 -9.93 5.38 -23.83
C LEU A 54 -8.56 5.62 -23.19
N SER A 55 -8.30 6.89 -22.88
CA SER A 55 -7.14 7.33 -22.12
C SER A 55 -7.55 8.47 -21.19
N LYS A 56 -6.57 9.14 -20.56
CA LYS A 56 -6.78 10.38 -19.80
C LYS A 56 -7.07 11.59 -20.69
N THR A 57 -6.93 11.45 -22.01
CA THR A 57 -7.27 12.48 -23.00
C THR A 57 -8.65 12.19 -23.61
N PRO A 58 -9.54 13.20 -23.71
CA PRO A 58 -10.86 13.03 -24.33
C PRO A 58 -10.77 12.54 -25.76
N ARG A 59 -11.60 11.55 -26.10
CA ARG A 59 -11.78 11.01 -27.45
C ARG A 59 -13.24 11.08 -27.86
N SER A 60 -13.50 11.33 -29.14
CA SER A 60 -14.89 11.38 -29.63
C SER A 60 -15.46 9.97 -29.75
N ILE A 61 -16.76 9.82 -29.52
CA ILE A 61 -17.45 8.53 -29.67
C ILE A 61 -17.31 7.94 -31.08
N GLU A 62 -17.26 8.78 -32.12
CA GLU A 62 -17.09 8.30 -33.50
C GLU A 62 -15.72 7.65 -33.72
N GLU A 63 -14.64 8.29 -33.25
CA GLU A 63 -13.29 7.73 -33.35
C GLU A 63 -13.14 6.42 -32.57
N ILE A 64 -13.76 6.35 -31.39
CA ILE A 64 -13.75 5.16 -30.54
C ILE A 64 -14.43 3.99 -31.27
N VAL A 65 -15.63 4.21 -31.79
CA VAL A 65 -16.38 3.17 -32.51
C VAL A 65 -15.64 2.72 -33.77
N ASP A 66 -15.03 3.64 -34.52
CA ASP A 66 -14.27 3.30 -35.73
C ASP A 66 -13.05 2.40 -35.43
N ASP A 67 -12.39 2.60 -34.29
CA ASP A 67 -11.31 1.71 -33.83
C ASP A 67 -11.85 0.36 -33.33
N LEU A 68 -12.94 0.37 -32.54
CA LEU A 68 -13.56 -0.84 -32.00
C LEU A 68 -14.14 -1.72 -33.11
N MET A 69 -14.55 -1.15 -34.24
CA MET A 69 -15.02 -1.90 -35.40
C MET A 69 -13.96 -2.82 -36.02
N ARG A 70 -12.67 -2.55 -35.78
CA ARG A 70 -11.58 -3.44 -36.20
C ARG A 70 -11.47 -4.68 -35.32
N VAL A 71 -12.03 -4.64 -34.11
CA VAL A 71 -11.99 -5.72 -33.13
C VAL A 71 -13.31 -6.50 -33.12
N PHE A 72 -14.45 -5.80 -33.06
CA PHE A 72 -15.79 -6.39 -33.06
C PHE A 72 -16.29 -6.67 -34.48
N ILE A 73 -15.68 -7.67 -35.14
CA ILE A 73 -15.98 -8.03 -36.52
C ILE A 73 -17.40 -8.62 -36.63
N GLY A 74 -18.18 -8.13 -37.58
CA GLY A 74 -19.52 -8.66 -37.90
C GLY A 74 -20.67 -8.02 -37.10
N VAL A 75 -20.38 -7.03 -36.26
CA VAL A 75 -21.38 -6.20 -35.58
C VAL A 75 -21.74 -4.99 -36.46
N ASP A 76 -23.00 -4.56 -36.44
CA ASP A 76 -23.41 -3.32 -37.11
C ASP A 76 -22.83 -2.10 -36.38
N ARG A 77 -22.38 -1.09 -37.13
CA ARG A 77 -21.70 0.08 -36.56
C ARG A 77 -22.58 0.87 -35.60
N GLU A 78 -23.86 1.05 -35.93
CA GLU A 78 -24.76 1.84 -35.09
C GLU A 78 -25.15 1.05 -33.83
N VAL A 79 -25.31 -0.28 -33.94
CA VAL A 79 -25.51 -1.15 -32.77
C VAL A 79 -24.31 -1.09 -31.83
N LEU A 80 -23.08 -1.25 -32.35
CA LEU A 80 -21.87 -1.15 -31.53
C LEU A 80 -21.74 0.23 -30.86
N LYS A 81 -22.12 1.29 -31.56
CA LYS A 81 -22.10 2.64 -31.02
C LYS A 81 -23.09 2.81 -29.87
N GLU A 82 -24.30 2.29 -30.00
CA GLU A 82 -25.30 2.30 -28.92
C GLU A 82 -24.78 1.54 -27.69
N ASP A 83 -24.24 0.32 -27.88
CA ASP A 83 -23.68 -0.49 -26.81
C ASP A 83 -22.52 0.22 -26.08
N VAL A 84 -21.61 0.86 -26.83
CA VAL A 84 -20.46 1.59 -26.26
C VAL A 84 -20.94 2.82 -25.48
N ILE A 85 -21.95 3.55 -26.01
CA ILE A 85 -22.52 4.71 -25.31
C ILE A 85 -23.18 4.27 -24.01
N GLU A 86 -24.00 3.22 -24.02
CA GLU A 86 -24.66 2.68 -22.83
C GLU A 86 -23.64 2.27 -21.77
N PHE A 87 -22.62 1.50 -22.18
CA PHE A 87 -21.55 1.06 -21.28
C PHE A 87 -20.76 2.24 -20.69
N PHE A 88 -20.38 3.23 -21.50
CA PHE A 88 -19.66 4.40 -20.99
C PHE A 88 -20.54 5.29 -20.12
N GLN A 89 -21.84 5.44 -20.43
CA GLN A 89 -22.76 6.17 -19.57
C GLN A 89 -22.90 5.50 -18.20
N MET A 90 -23.01 4.18 -18.14
CA MET A 90 -22.98 3.44 -16.87
C MET A 90 -21.70 3.75 -16.07
N LEU A 91 -20.53 3.81 -16.71
CA LEU A 91 -19.28 4.13 -16.01
C LEU A 91 -19.18 5.61 -15.62
N VAL A 92 -19.75 6.53 -16.40
CA VAL A 92 -19.92 7.94 -16.01
C VAL A 92 -20.81 8.03 -14.79
N GLU A 93 -21.94 7.32 -14.77
CA GLU A 93 -22.89 7.26 -13.64
C GLU A 93 -22.33 6.62 -12.37
N ARG A 94 -21.18 5.97 -12.48
CA ARG A 94 -20.42 5.41 -11.35
C ARG A 94 -19.21 6.26 -10.97
N GLY A 95 -19.01 7.38 -11.66
CA GLY A 95 -17.91 8.30 -11.41
C GLY A 95 -16.55 7.80 -11.89
N LEU A 96 -16.49 6.88 -12.86
CA LEU A 96 -15.24 6.30 -13.38
C LEU A 96 -14.75 7.00 -14.67
N LEU A 97 -15.68 7.53 -15.47
CA LEU A 97 -15.39 8.25 -16.72
C LEU A 97 -15.89 9.69 -16.64
N SER A 98 -15.27 10.56 -17.44
CA SER A 98 -15.76 11.92 -17.72
C SER A 98 -16.38 11.98 -19.11
N VAL A 99 -17.47 12.75 -19.26
CA VAL A 99 -18.16 12.98 -20.52
C VAL A 99 -18.33 14.47 -20.81
N GLY A 100 -18.19 14.85 -22.08
CA GLY A 100 -18.38 16.23 -22.54
C GLY A 100 -19.02 16.29 -23.93
N GLU A 101 -19.66 17.43 -24.25
CA GLU A 101 -20.14 17.69 -25.61
C GLU A 101 -18.98 18.01 -26.57
N THR A 102 -17.98 18.72 -26.05
CA THR A 102 -16.73 19.08 -26.73
C THR A 102 -15.53 18.40 -26.04
N MET A 103 -14.36 18.48 -26.69
CA MET A 103 -13.11 18.00 -26.09
C MET A 103 -12.76 18.80 -24.84
N GLU A 104 -12.97 20.12 -24.89
CA GLU A 104 -12.66 21.06 -23.82
C GLU A 104 -13.57 20.91 -22.60
N ASP A 105 -14.84 20.51 -22.80
CA ASP A 105 -15.81 20.34 -21.71
C ASP A 105 -15.74 18.97 -21.02
N CYS A 106 -14.98 18.03 -21.60
CA CYS A 106 -14.77 16.67 -21.08
C CYS A 106 -13.71 16.67 -19.97
N VAL A 107 -14.02 17.33 -18.86
CA VAL A 107 -13.15 17.50 -17.68
C VAL A 107 -13.69 16.74 -16.47
N ASP A 108 -12.81 16.40 -15.53
CA ASP A 108 -13.21 15.69 -14.32
C ASP A 108 -14.04 16.61 -13.42
N ARG A 109 -15.29 16.21 -13.19
CA ARG A 109 -16.22 16.92 -12.31
C ARG A 109 -16.25 16.24 -10.95
N ARG A 110 -16.45 17.03 -9.88
CA ARG A 110 -16.65 16.46 -8.53
C ARG A 110 -17.87 15.55 -8.56
N TRP A 111 -17.63 14.30 -8.20
CA TRP A 111 -18.66 13.29 -8.06
C TRP A 111 -19.39 13.52 -6.73
N SER A 112 -20.57 14.13 -6.77
CA SER A 112 -21.47 14.13 -5.62
C SER A 112 -22.30 12.86 -5.69
N GLY A 113 -21.76 11.75 -5.21
CA GLY A 113 -22.50 10.49 -5.16
C GLY A 113 -23.83 10.71 -4.46
N THR A 114 -24.93 10.31 -5.10
CA THR A 114 -26.13 9.96 -4.35
C THR A 114 -25.72 8.89 -3.36
N SER A 115 -25.99 9.12 -2.07
CA SER A 115 -25.94 8.08 -1.04
C SER A 115 -26.60 6.84 -1.60
N ALA A 116 -25.88 5.72 -1.65
CA ALA A 116 -26.51 4.44 -1.84
C ALA A 116 -27.49 4.28 -0.67
N GLU A 117 -28.77 4.49 -0.94
CA GLU A 117 -29.82 3.99 -0.07
C GLU A 117 -29.55 2.49 0.11
N GLU A 118 -29.60 2.03 1.36
CA GLU A 118 -29.73 0.63 1.71
C GLU A 118 -31.06 0.11 1.14
N ASP A 119 -31.13 -0.10 -0.16
CA ASP A 119 -32.29 -0.69 -0.82
C ASP A 119 -32.02 -2.16 -1.06
N GLY A 120 -32.71 -2.96 -0.26
CA GLY A 120 -32.67 -4.41 -0.29
C GLY A 120 -33.04 -4.99 -1.66
N ALA A 121 -32.43 -6.14 -1.97
CA ALA A 121 -32.93 -7.15 -2.89
C ALA A 121 -33.72 -6.60 -4.10
N GLY A 122 -33.04 -5.86 -4.98
CA GLY A 122 -33.51 -5.51 -6.32
C GLY A 122 -32.72 -6.28 -7.37
N GLU A 123 -33.39 -7.14 -8.12
CA GLU A 123 -32.82 -8.07 -9.11
C GLU A 123 -31.93 -7.38 -10.16
N ALA A 124 -30.70 -7.88 -10.32
CA ALA A 124 -29.86 -7.58 -11.47
C ALA A 124 -30.47 -8.25 -12.73
N ILE A 125 -31.13 -7.47 -13.58
CA ILE A 125 -31.59 -7.92 -14.90
C ILE A 125 -30.61 -7.41 -15.98
N VAL A 126 -29.37 -7.87 -15.87
CA VAL A 126 -28.54 -8.47 -16.93
C VAL A 126 -27.55 -9.35 -16.16
N PRO A 127 -27.39 -10.65 -16.45
CA PRO A 127 -26.51 -11.50 -15.67
C PRO A 127 -25.11 -10.92 -15.73
N THR A 128 -24.63 -10.46 -14.58
CA THR A 128 -23.21 -10.49 -14.24
C THR A 128 -22.83 -11.96 -14.28
N GLU A 129 -22.63 -12.50 -15.47
CA GLU A 129 -21.93 -13.77 -15.62
C GLU A 129 -20.62 -13.59 -14.86
N ASN A 130 -20.48 -14.31 -13.75
CA ASN A 130 -19.29 -14.76 -13.03
C ASN A 130 -17.89 -14.43 -13.65
N CYS A 131 -17.61 -13.18 -14.02
CA CYS A 131 -16.39 -12.86 -14.77
C CYS A 131 -15.14 -12.82 -13.86
N ALA A 132 -15.28 -12.59 -12.56
CA ALA A 132 -14.14 -12.38 -11.67
C ALA A 132 -14.13 -13.20 -10.38
N ARG A 133 -15.28 -13.59 -9.80
CA ARG A 133 -15.31 -14.22 -8.46
C ARG A 133 -14.67 -15.61 -8.41
N ASP A 134 -14.68 -16.35 -9.52
CA ASP A 134 -14.08 -17.69 -9.60
C ASP A 134 -12.77 -17.74 -10.41
N ARG A 135 -12.27 -16.59 -10.91
CA ARG A 135 -11.16 -16.55 -11.90
C ARG A 135 -9.93 -15.76 -11.50
N ILE A 136 -9.97 -14.96 -10.44
CA ILE A 136 -8.81 -14.17 -10.00
C ILE A 136 -8.25 -14.82 -8.75
N GLY A 137 -7.27 -15.70 -8.95
CA GLY A 137 -6.40 -16.15 -7.89
C GLY A 137 -5.55 -14.98 -7.37
N PRO A 138 -5.24 -14.96 -6.07
CA PRO A 138 -4.38 -13.91 -5.49
C PRO A 138 -2.97 -13.87 -6.09
N ASP A 139 -2.57 -14.86 -6.90
CA ASP A 139 -1.24 -15.02 -7.51
C ASP A 139 -1.19 -14.66 -9.01
N ASP A 140 -2.32 -14.28 -9.60
CA ASP A 140 -2.47 -14.22 -11.06
C ASP A 140 -1.75 -13.02 -11.70
N PHE A 141 -1.53 -11.93 -10.95
CA PHE A 141 -0.83 -10.76 -11.46
C PHE A 141 -0.11 -9.94 -10.38
N LEU A 142 1.03 -9.36 -10.77
CA LEU A 142 1.79 -8.44 -9.94
C LEU A 142 1.07 -7.08 -9.91
N ARG A 143 0.46 -6.72 -8.78
CA ARG A 143 -0.24 -5.45 -8.57
C ARG A 143 0.67 -4.32 -8.16
N GLY A 144 1.69 -4.63 -7.36
CA GLY A 144 2.54 -3.63 -6.73
C GLY A 144 4.01 -3.98 -6.74
N ILE A 145 4.87 -2.96 -6.83
CA ILE A 145 6.32 -3.12 -6.65
C ILE A 145 6.85 -2.08 -5.68
N HIS A 146 7.63 -2.52 -4.70
CA HIS A 146 8.27 -1.65 -3.72
C HIS A 146 9.76 -1.56 -4.04
N ILE A 147 10.24 -0.37 -4.37
CA ILE A 147 11.60 -0.16 -4.84
C ILE A 147 12.36 0.69 -3.83
N GLU A 148 13.44 0.14 -3.29
CA GLU A 148 14.44 0.88 -2.53
C GLU A 148 15.38 1.58 -3.52
N ILE A 149 15.03 2.81 -3.91
CA ILE A 149 15.83 3.57 -4.89
C ILE A 149 17.16 4.08 -4.28
N ALA A 150 17.26 4.12 -2.96
CA ALA A 150 18.48 4.47 -2.25
C ALA A 150 18.53 3.78 -0.89
N SER A 151 19.41 2.80 -0.67
CA SER A 151 19.70 2.32 0.69
C SER A 151 20.48 3.35 1.50
N ALA A 152 21.21 4.24 0.81
CA ALA A 152 21.78 5.45 1.39
C ALA A 152 20.73 6.27 2.15
N CYS A 153 21.11 6.79 3.31
CA CYS A 153 20.25 7.59 4.17
C CYS A 153 21.06 8.68 4.85
N ASN A 154 20.49 9.85 5.05
CA ASN A 154 21.07 10.95 5.82
C ASN A 154 20.85 10.81 7.33
N GLU A 155 20.02 9.85 7.77
CA GLU A 155 19.78 9.53 9.18
C GLU A 155 20.36 8.17 9.57
N ARG A 156 20.46 7.93 10.89
CA ARG A 156 21.00 6.69 11.48
C ARG A 156 20.07 6.21 12.60
N CYS A 157 18.80 6.02 12.26
CA CYS A 157 17.76 5.68 13.22
C CYS A 157 18.08 4.39 13.98
N VAL A 158 17.94 4.42 15.31
CA VAL A 158 18.34 3.31 16.20
C VAL A 158 17.58 2.00 15.94
N HIS A 159 16.37 2.08 15.44
CA HIS A 159 15.51 0.92 15.16
C HIS A 159 15.63 0.39 13.73
N CYS A 160 16.43 1.03 12.88
CA CYS A 160 16.39 0.74 11.45
C CYS A 160 16.73 -0.73 11.16
N TYR A 161 15.86 -1.40 10.41
CA TYR A 161 16.06 -2.77 9.99
C TYR A 161 17.14 -2.92 8.90
N ILE A 162 17.52 -1.82 8.23
CA ILE A 162 18.68 -1.75 7.34
C ILE A 162 19.93 -1.45 8.18
N PRO A 163 20.87 -2.42 8.34
CA PRO A 163 22.10 -2.19 9.08
C PRO A 163 22.88 -1.00 8.50
N HIS A 164 23.41 -0.15 9.37
CA HIS A 164 24.00 1.13 8.96
C HIS A 164 25.19 0.99 8.02
N GLN A 165 25.92 -0.13 8.06
CA GLN A 165 27.02 -0.43 7.15
C GLN A 165 26.57 -0.65 5.70
N TYR A 166 25.30 -0.98 5.46
CA TYR A 166 24.74 -1.22 4.13
C TYR A 166 23.95 -0.01 3.57
N LYS A 167 23.92 1.10 4.32
CA LYS A 167 23.25 2.36 3.90
C LYS A 167 24.14 3.20 2.98
N THR A 168 24.53 2.65 1.83
CA THR A 168 25.53 3.28 0.94
C THR A 168 25.08 3.42 -0.51
N ASP A 169 24.09 2.64 -0.95
CA ASP A 169 23.85 2.44 -2.36
C ASP A 169 22.67 3.28 -2.85
N VAL A 170 22.72 3.59 -4.14
CA VAL A 170 21.66 4.25 -4.90
C VAL A 170 21.46 3.46 -6.18
N ILE A 171 20.20 3.32 -6.59
CA ILE A 171 19.87 2.57 -7.80
C ILE A 171 20.42 3.28 -9.03
N ASP A 172 20.85 2.50 -10.03
CA ASP A 172 21.18 3.08 -11.32
C ASP A 172 19.90 3.61 -12.01
N PRO A 173 19.90 4.84 -12.55
CA PRO A 173 18.71 5.41 -13.19
C PRO A 173 18.17 4.57 -14.36
N GLU A 174 19.05 4.03 -15.22
CA GLU A 174 18.64 3.22 -16.37
C GLU A 174 18.01 1.90 -15.92
N LEU A 175 18.56 1.30 -14.85
CA LEU A 175 17.94 0.16 -14.21
C LEU A 175 16.52 0.50 -13.73
N LEU A 176 16.31 1.61 -13.03
CA LEU A 176 14.98 1.96 -12.53
C LEU A 176 13.99 2.26 -13.66
N TYR A 177 14.39 3.00 -14.70
CA TYR A 177 13.52 3.26 -15.84
C TYR A 177 13.05 1.97 -16.52
N ARG A 178 13.96 1.02 -16.72
CA ARG A 178 13.60 -0.31 -17.22
C ARG A 178 12.63 -1.04 -16.29
N ILE A 179 12.85 -1.00 -14.98
CA ILE A 179 11.95 -1.65 -14.01
C ILE A 179 10.53 -1.07 -14.10
N LEU A 180 10.40 0.27 -14.20
CA LEU A 180 9.09 0.93 -14.34
C LEU A 180 8.39 0.53 -15.65
N ASP A 181 9.13 0.44 -16.75
CA ASP A 181 8.60 0.03 -18.05
C ASP A 181 8.14 -1.44 -18.01
N GLU A 182 8.98 -2.35 -17.49
CA GLU A 182 8.62 -3.76 -17.32
C GLU A 182 7.45 -3.96 -16.34
N ALA A 183 7.36 -3.14 -15.29
CA ALA A 183 6.22 -3.13 -14.38
C ALA A 183 4.93 -2.74 -15.12
N ARG A 184 4.99 -1.71 -15.98
CA ARG A 184 3.83 -1.31 -16.79
C ARG A 184 3.40 -2.42 -17.78
N GLU A 185 4.35 -3.10 -18.40
CA GLU A 185 4.11 -4.25 -19.29
C GLU A 185 3.47 -5.44 -18.56
N LEU A 186 3.72 -5.58 -17.26
CA LEU A 186 3.08 -6.56 -16.38
C LEU A 186 1.78 -6.06 -15.74
N ASN A 187 1.25 -4.93 -16.22
CA ASN A 187 0.04 -4.29 -15.70
C ASN A 187 0.12 -3.89 -14.21
N VAL A 188 1.33 -3.66 -13.67
CA VAL A 188 1.49 -3.12 -12.32
C VAL A 188 0.72 -1.81 -12.19
N VAL A 189 0.11 -1.64 -11.02
CA VAL A 189 -0.77 -0.53 -10.68
C VAL A 189 -0.02 0.38 -9.71
N HIS A 190 0.58 -0.20 -8.66
CA HIS A 190 1.19 0.53 -7.57
C HIS A 190 2.72 0.43 -7.58
N VAL A 191 3.39 1.55 -7.36
CA VAL A 191 4.83 1.64 -7.13
C VAL A 191 5.10 2.37 -5.82
N THR A 192 5.88 1.76 -4.93
CA THR A 192 6.37 2.43 -3.74
C THR A 192 7.84 2.78 -3.92
N LEU A 193 8.18 4.06 -3.82
CA LEU A 193 9.57 4.55 -3.84
C LEU A 193 10.03 4.80 -2.40
N SER A 194 11.14 4.16 -2.02
CA SER A 194 11.60 4.13 -0.63
C SER A 194 13.11 3.91 -0.52
N GLY A 195 13.56 3.40 0.63
CA GLY A 195 14.88 2.84 0.88
C GLY A 195 15.35 3.22 2.28
N GLY A 196 16.60 3.67 2.37
CA GLY A 196 17.09 4.50 3.45
C GLY A 196 16.51 5.91 3.39
N GLU A 197 16.74 6.65 2.31
CA GLU A 197 16.10 7.95 2.06
C GLU A 197 15.99 8.23 0.54
N PRO A 198 14.80 8.14 -0.07
CA PRO A 198 14.63 8.32 -1.52
C PRO A 198 14.95 9.74 -2.00
N LEU A 199 14.75 10.79 -1.17
CA LEU A 199 15.02 12.17 -1.57
C LEU A 199 16.52 12.48 -1.78
N LEU A 200 17.42 11.55 -1.41
CA LEU A 200 18.85 11.64 -1.76
C LEU A 200 19.12 11.36 -3.25
N HIS A 201 18.20 10.68 -3.93
CA HIS A 201 18.41 10.28 -5.32
C HIS A 201 18.23 11.48 -6.27
N LYS A 202 19.28 11.79 -7.04
CA LYS A 202 19.31 12.98 -7.92
C LYS A 202 18.23 12.97 -9.00
N GLU A 203 17.90 11.79 -9.52
CA GLU A 203 16.87 11.60 -10.56
C GLU A 203 15.45 11.37 -10.01
N LEU A 204 15.19 11.59 -8.71
CA LEU A 204 13.86 11.33 -8.14
C LEU A 204 12.73 12.04 -8.91
N ILE A 205 12.93 13.30 -9.31
CA ILE A 205 11.96 14.05 -10.13
C ILE A 205 11.70 13.33 -11.46
N GLY A 206 12.75 12.84 -12.12
CA GLY A 206 12.63 12.07 -13.35
C GLY A 206 11.89 10.75 -13.15
N PHE A 207 12.09 10.07 -12.03
CA PHE A 207 11.39 8.84 -11.68
C PHE A 207 9.89 9.07 -11.45
N LEU A 208 9.53 10.11 -10.69
CA LEU A 208 8.15 10.51 -10.49
C LEU A 208 7.48 10.87 -11.84
N SER A 209 8.14 11.68 -12.67
CA SER A 209 7.62 12.00 -14.01
C SER A 209 7.37 10.74 -14.84
N ARG A 210 8.29 9.76 -14.81
CA ARG A 210 8.10 8.51 -15.53
C ARG A 210 6.92 7.70 -15.01
N CYS A 211 6.73 7.63 -13.69
CA CYS A 211 5.57 6.97 -13.10
C CYS A 211 4.24 7.59 -13.59
N ARG A 212 4.15 8.93 -13.63
CA ARG A 212 2.99 9.63 -14.21
C ARG A 212 2.77 9.27 -15.68
N GLU A 213 3.81 9.29 -16.49
CA GLU A 213 3.72 8.94 -17.92
C GLU A 213 3.22 7.50 -18.15
N LEU A 214 3.59 6.58 -17.27
CA LEU A 214 3.18 5.18 -17.32
C LEU A 214 1.82 4.92 -16.66
N ASP A 215 1.15 5.95 -16.13
CA ASP A 215 -0.11 5.84 -15.39
C ASP A 215 0.02 4.90 -14.16
N LEU A 216 1.13 5.02 -13.42
CA LEU A 216 1.42 4.27 -12.19
C LEU A 216 1.04 5.09 -10.95
N SER A 217 0.44 4.42 -9.97
CA SER A 217 0.11 4.98 -8.66
C SER A 217 1.33 4.95 -7.75
N VAL A 218 1.73 6.09 -7.21
CA VAL A 218 3.00 6.17 -6.48
C VAL A 218 2.79 6.44 -4.99
N ASN A 219 3.47 5.67 -4.16
CA ASN A 219 3.71 5.97 -2.75
C ASN A 219 5.18 6.37 -2.55
N VAL A 220 5.44 7.36 -1.69
CA VAL A 220 6.81 7.76 -1.33
C VAL A 220 7.00 7.64 0.18
N LEU A 221 8.00 6.88 0.60
CA LEU A 221 8.38 6.71 2.01
C LEU A 221 9.69 7.47 2.27
N SER A 222 9.62 8.58 2.99
CA SER A 222 10.77 9.49 3.21
C SER A 222 10.72 10.14 4.60
N ASN A 223 11.88 10.48 5.15
CA ASN A 223 11.96 11.32 6.36
C ASN A 223 11.65 12.81 6.08
N LEU A 224 11.46 13.21 4.81
CA LEU A 224 11.13 14.56 4.35
C LEU A 224 12.14 15.65 4.66
N THR A 225 13.26 15.33 5.29
CA THR A 225 14.26 16.33 5.72
C THR A 225 15.01 17.02 4.57
N LEU A 226 14.90 16.47 3.36
CA LEU A 226 15.52 16.96 2.13
C LEU A 226 14.49 17.46 1.10
N LEU A 227 13.23 17.65 1.51
CA LEU A 227 12.15 18.09 0.62
C LEU A 227 12.45 19.48 0.04
N SER A 228 12.63 19.54 -1.28
CA SER A 228 12.82 20.78 -2.03
C SER A 228 11.53 21.20 -2.75
N ASP A 229 11.44 22.46 -3.14
CA ASP A 229 10.28 22.97 -3.91
C ASP A 229 10.13 22.26 -5.26
N GLY A 230 11.24 21.85 -5.88
CA GLY A 230 11.21 21.07 -7.13
C GLY A 230 10.60 19.68 -6.94
N ILE A 231 11.00 18.98 -5.87
CA ILE A 231 10.43 17.66 -5.54
C ILE A 231 8.94 17.81 -5.20
N LEU A 232 8.59 18.79 -4.36
CA LEU A 232 7.20 19.04 -3.97
C LEU A 232 6.33 19.39 -5.18
N SER A 233 6.84 20.20 -6.11
CA SER A 233 6.14 20.53 -7.35
C SER A 233 5.89 19.27 -8.20
N GLU A 234 6.89 18.40 -8.35
CA GLU A 234 6.70 17.16 -9.12
C GLU A 234 5.71 16.21 -8.44
N MET A 235 5.77 16.09 -7.11
CA MET A 235 4.81 15.30 -6.32
C MET A 235 3.37 15.78 -6.53
N ARG A 236 3.12 17.08 -6.63
CA ARG A 236 1.77 17.64 -6.88
C ARG A 236 1.21 17.30 -8.26
N GLU A 237 2.09 17.18 -9.25
CA GLU A 237 1.69 16.83 -10.62
C GLU A 237 1.46 15.33 -10.79
N ASN A 238 1.83 14.52 -9.79
CA ASN A 238 1.60 13.09 -9.77
C ASN A 238 0.35 12.79 -8.93
N PRO A 239 -0.51 11.82 -9.35
CA PRO A 239 -1.54 11.28 -8.49
C PRO A 239 -0.90 10.38 -7.43
N LEU A 240 -0.15 10.99 -6.50
CA LEU A 240 0.43 10.27 -5.39
C LEU A 240 -0.70 9.69 -4.56
N LEU A 241 -0.59 8.39 -4.30
CA LEU A 241 -1.39 7.73 -3.30
C LEU A 241 -1.06 8.35 -1.94
N SER A 242 0.21 8.37 -1.56
CA SER A 242 0.61 9.01 -0.32
C SER A 242 2.08 9.31 -0.20
N VAL A 243 2.37 10.19 0.75
CA VAL A 243 3.71 10.38 1.32
C VAL A 243 3.68 9.91 2.77
N GLN A 244 4.42 8.84 3.07
CA GLN A 244 4.59 8.37 4.44
C GLN A 244 5.90 8.91 5.01
N THR A 245 5.83 9.47 6.21
CA THR A 245 7.00 9.92 6.97
C THR A 245 7.05 9.28 8.35
N SER A 246 8.24 9.21 8.94
CA SER A 246 8.41 8.73 10.30
C SER A 246 8.52 9.91 11.28
N LEU A 247 7.60 9.99 12.24
CA LEU A 247 7.64 10.99 13.31
C LEU A 247 7.47 10.28 14.65
N TYR A 248 8.52 10.26 15.46
CA TYR A 248 8.58 9.39 16.64
C TYR A 248 8.13 10.03 17.95
N SER A 249 8.16 11.35 18.06
CA SER A 249 7.78 12.12 19.25
C SER A 249 7.58 13.59 18.88
N MET A 250 6.76 14.29 19.66
CA MET A 250 6.65 15.76 19.62
C MET A 250 7.74 16.47 20.46
N ASP A 251 8.57 15.70 21.19
CA ASP A 251 9.79 16.20 21.81
C ASP A 251 10.97 16.02 20.85
N ALA A 252 11.55 17.14 20.42
CA ALA A 252 12.70 17.18 19.51
C ALA A 252 13.89 16.37 20.02
N ALA A 253 14.15 16.36 21.33
CA ALA A 253 15.28 15.62 21.91
C ALA A 253 15.08 14.10 21.80
N VAL A 254 13.83 13.63 21.99
CA VAL A 254 13.49 12.21 21.82
C VAL A 254 13.57 11.80 20.36
N HIS A 255 12.96 12.59 19.47
CA HIS A 255 12.97 12.33 18.04
C HIS A 255 14.39 12.33 17.46
N ASP A 256 15.17 13.38 17.71
CA ASP A 256 16.55 13.50 17.23
C ASP A 256 17.46 12.41 17.84
N GLY A 257 17.18 11.99 19.07
CA GLY A 257 17.86 10.86 19.70
C GLY A 257 17.58 9.54 18.99
N ILE A 258 16.35 9.32 18.52
CA ILE A 258 15.95 8.14 17.75
C ILE A 258 16.59 8.16 16.36
N THR A 259 16.52 9.27 15.63
CA THR A 259 17.10 9.40 14.27
C THR A 259 18.63 9.50 14.27
N ARG A 260 19.20 9.82 15.44
CA ARG A 260 20.62 10.19 15.65
C ARG A 260 21.04 11.40 14.82
N GLN A 261 20.11 12.31 14.55
CA GLN A 261 20.34 13.50 13.73
C GLN A 261 19.74 14.73 14.41
N THR A 262 20.58 15.62 14.92
CA THR A 262 20.13 16.90 15.49
C THR A 262 19.41 17.74 14.45
N GLY A 263 18.25 18.29 14.82
CA GLY A 263 17.35 19.07 13.98
C GLY A 263 16.46 18.23 13.05
N SER A 264 16.44 16.90 13.19
CA SER A 264 15.61 16.03 12.36
C SER A 264 14.12 16.25 12.60
N PHE A 265 13.71 16.47 13.85
CA PHE A 265 12.32 16.72 14.22
C PHE A 265 11.72 17.91 13.47
N GLU A 266 12.35 19.08 13.60
CA GLU A 266 11.85 20.32 12.98
C GLU A 266 11.81 20.21 11.46
N LYS A 267 12.81 19.57 10.84
CA LYS A 267 12.85 19.36 9.39
C LYS A 267 11.76 18.40 8.91
N THR A 268 11.57 17.29 9.62
CA THR A 268 10.55 16.28 9.30
C THR A 268 9.17 16.90 9.40
N LYS A 269 8.91 17.64 10.48
CA LYS A 269 7.65 18.34 10.72
C LYS A 269 7.40 19.44 9.67
N ASP A 270 8.38 20.27 9.34
CA ASP A 270 8.27 21.27 8.27
C ASP A 270 7.97 20.63 6.91
N GLY A 271 8.70 19.55 6.57
CA GLY A 271 8.47 18.79 5.35
C GLY A 271 7.05 18.22 5.28
N LEU A 272 6.55 17.65 6.38
CA LEU A 272 5.20 17.12 6.48
C LEU A 272 4.13 18.21 6.32
N LEU A 273 4.31 19.36 6.97
CA LEU A 273 3.41 20.51 6.82
C LEU A 273 3.35 21.01 5.37
N ARG A 274 4.51 21.08 4.69
CA ARG A 274 4.57 21.47 3.27
C ARG A 274 3.88 20.48 2.34
N VAL A 275 3.93 19.18 2.64
CA VAL A 275 3.23 18.13 1.88
C VAL A 275 1.71 18.28 2.03
N ILE A 276 1.20 18.43 3.26
CA ILE A 276 -0.25 18.59 3.48
C ILE A 276 -0.77 19.92 2.93
N ASP A 277 -0.01 21.02 3.06
CA ASP A 277 -0.37 22.34 2.51
C ASP A 277 -0.41 22.32 0.97
N ALA A 278 0.32 21.39 0.35
CA ALA A 278 0.27 21.15 -1.09
C ALA A 278 -0.95 20.34 -1.54
N GLY A 279 -1.77 19.84 -0.60
CA GLY A 279 -2.90 18.95 -0.87
C GLY A 279 -2.50 17.51 -1.17
N ILE A 280 -1.27 17.12 -0.81
CA ILE A 280 -0.78 15.75 -1.00
C ILE A 280 -1.16 14.92 0.24
N PRO A 281 -1.77 13.74 0.08
CA PRO A 281 -2.13 12.90 1.20
C PRO A 281 -0.88 12.36 1.92
N ALA A 282 -0.91 12.36 3.26
CA ALA A 282 0.24 11.99 4.08
C ALA A 282 -0.13 11.07 5.25
N GLN A 283 0.84 10.28 5.70
CA GLN A 283 0.71 9.46 6.91
C GLN A 283 1.99 9.50 7.72
N ILE A 284 1.83 9.38 9.03
CA ILE A 284 2.92 9.18 9.95
C ILE A 284 3.03 7.69 10.32
N SER A 285 4.23 7.13 10.21
CA SER A 285 4.61 5.89 10.89
C SER A 285 5.32 6.24 12.20
N CYS A 286 4.81 5.72 13.32
CA CYS A 286 5.35 5.92 14.65
C CYS A 286 5.50 4.58 15.37
N PRO A 287 6.54 3.78 15.05
CA PRO A 287 6.84 2.57 15.80
C PRO A 287 7.13 2.93 17.27
N ILE A 288 6.58 2.12 18.17
CA ILE A 288 6.70 2.35 19.60
C ILE A 288 7.90 1.56 20.14
N MET A 289 8.77 2.30 20.82
CA MET A 289 10.08 1.86 21.28
C MET A 289 10.31 2.31 22.72
N ARG A 290 11.43 1.87 23.31
CA ARG A 290 11.83 2.28 24.66
C ARG A 290 11.94 3.81 24.82
N GLN A 291 12.35 4.48 23.75
CA GLN A 291 12.63 5.92 23.73
C GLN A 291 11.36 6.78 23.71
N ASN A 292 10.29 6.33 23.04
CA ASN A 292 9.09 7.13 22.81
C ASN A 292 7.80 6.54 23.41
N LYS A 293 7.83 5.39 24.10
CA LYS A 293 6.66 4.80 24.78
C LYS A 293 5.88 5.78 25.68
N ASP A 294 6.54 6.83 26.15
CA ASP A 294 5.95 7.84 27.03
C ASP A 294 5.40 9.06 26.29
N SER A 295 5.81 9.31 25.03
CA SER A 295 5.48 10.52 24.25
C SER A 295 4.87 10.26 22.86
N PHE A 296 4.76 9.01 22.41
CA PHE A 296 4.18 8.69 21.09
C PHE A 296 2.72 9.17 20.94
N ILE A 297 1.98 9.24 22.05
CA ILE A 297 0.57 9.66 22.05
C ILE A 297 0.38 11.12 21.62
N ASP A 298 1.41 11.95 21.83
CA ASP A 298 1.42 13.34 21.38
C ASP A 298 1.51 13.41 19.86
N VAL A 299 2.17 12.44 19.21
CA VAL A 299 2.21 12.31 17.76
C VAL A 299 0.83 11.93 17.23
N VAL A 300 0.13 11.00 17.89
CA VAL A 300 -1.24 10.61 17.53
C VAL A 300 -2.20 11.80 17.63
N SER A 301 -2.10 12.56 18.73
CA SER A 301 -2.90 13.77 18.94
C SER A 301 -2.60 14.84 17.89
N TRP A 302 -1.31 15.10 17.63
CA TRP A 302 -0.88 16.08 16.64
C TRP A 302 -1.30 15.69 15.22
N GLY A 303 -1.18 14.40 14.86
CA GLY A 303 -1.66 13.87 13.59
C GLY A 303 -3.16 14.10 13.42
N ARG A 304 -3.96 13.77 14.44
CA ARG A 304 -5.41 14.03 14.42
C ARG A 304 -5.76 15.51 14.25
N GLU A 305 -5.05 16.41 14.93
CA GLU A 305 -5.22 17.87 14.79
C GLU A 305 -4.93 18.39 13.38
N HIS A 306 -4.01 17.74 12.66
CA HIS A 306 -3.59 18.10 11.30
C HIS A 306 -4.23 17.22 10.24
N ASP A 307 -5.22 16.41 10.63
CA ASP A 307 -5.97 15.54 9.75
C ASP A 307 -5.13 14.39 9.13
N ILE A 308 -4.05 13.99 9.80
CA ILE A 308 -3.09 12.98 9.32
C ILE A 308 -3.31 11.66 10.08
N ALA A 309 -3.42 10.56 9.35
CA ALA A 309 -3.42 9.22 9.94
C ALA A 309 -2.04 8.88 10.54
N VAL A 310 -2.03 8.31 11.74
CA VAL A 310 -0.82 7.91 12.45
C VAL A 310 -0.88 6.40 12.68
N ALA A 311 -0.01 5.65 11.99
CA ALA A 311 0.17 4.23 12.23
C ALA A 311 1.12 4.03 13.41
N ILE A 312 0.62 3.36 14.45
CA ILE A 312 1.39 2.99 15.64
C ILE A 312 1.53 1.48 15.69
N GLU A 313 2.76 1.01 15.94
CA GLU A 313 3.05 -0.42 16.05
C GLU A 313 4.01 -0.66 17.22
N PRO A 314 3.65 -1.48 18.22
CA PRO A 314 4.51 -1.82 19.35
C PRO A 314 5.60 -2.85 19.01
N VAL A 315 5.90 -3.03 17.72
CA VAL A 315 6.86 -4.00 17.21
C VAL A 315 7.76 -3.32 16.18
N ILE A 316 9.08 -3.47 16.35
CA ILE A 316 10.07 -3.07 15.34
C ILE A 316 10.59 -4.31 14.62
N PHE A 317 10.87 -4.17 13.33
CA PHE A 317 11.52 -5.22 12.55
C PHE A 317 12.98 -5.35 12.98
N ALA A 318 13.45 -6.58 13.19
CA ALA A 318 14.86 -6.84 13.42
C ALA A 318 15.69 -6.52 12.17
N SER A 319 16.96 -6.19 12.37
CA SER A 319 17.92 -6.01 11.29
C SER A 319 17.92 -7.20 10.32
N TYR A 320 17.80 -6.92 9.02
CA TYR A 320 17.61 -7.98 8.01
C TYR A 320 18.80 -8.93 7.89
N ASP A 321 19.97 -8.55 8.41
CA ASP A 321 21.20 -9.35 8.42
C ASP A 321 21.26 -10.37 9.58
N HIS A 322 20.13 -10.60 10.26
CA HIS A 322 19.96 -11.53 11.38
C HIS A 322 20.78 -11.17 12.63
N SER A 323 21.37 -9.97 12.66
CA SER A 323 22.20 -9.53 13.79
C SER A 323 21.37 -9.12 15.01
N GLY A 324 20.12 -8.71 14.80
CA GLY A 324 19.20 -8.27 15.86
C GLY A 324 19.70 -7.04 16.64
N VAL A 325 20.73 -6.34 16.17
CA VAL A 325 21.39 -5.25 16.94
C VAL A 325 20.43 -4.12 17.28
N ASN A 326 19.44 -3.86 16.44
CA ASN A 326 18.45 -2.81 16.65
C ASN A 326 17.38 -3.19 17.70
N LEU A 327 17.26 -4.48 18.05
CA LEU A 327 16.27 -4.97 19.01
C LEU A 327 16.52 -4.51 20.44
N GLU A 328 17.71 -3.99 20.76
CA GLU A 328 17.95 -3.29 22.03
C GLU A 328 17.00 -2.10 22.25
N ASN A 329 16.43 -1.56 21.17
CA ASN A 329 15.52 -0.42 21.16
C ASN A 329 14.04 -0.83 21.21
N ARG A 330 13.74 -2.12 21.04
CA ARG A 330 12.39 -2.68 21.13
C ARG A 330 11.80 -2.41 22.52
N ILE A 331 10.51 -2.08 22.56
CA ILE A 331 9.78 -1.94 23.81
C ILE A 331 9.89 -3.22 24.67
N LEU A 332 9.96 -3.05 25.99
CA LEU A 332 9.92 -4.18 26.91
C LEU A 332 8.48 -4.67 27.07
N LEU A 333 8.28 -5.97 27.24
CA LEU A 333 6.95 -6.53 27.50
C LEU A 333 6.29 -5.90 28.74
N ASN A 334 7.06 -5.64 29.81
CA ASN A 334 6.55 -4.96 31.00
C ASN A 334 6.05 -3.52 30.76
N ASP A 335 6.48 -2.89 29.66
CA ASP A 335 6.07 -1.54 29.28
C ASP A 335 4.91 -1.53 28.28
N LEU A 336 4.65 -2.65 27.60
CA LEU A 336 3.64 -2.75 26.55
C LEU A 336 2.22 -2.61 27.12
N GLU A 337 1.98 -3.02 28.36
CA GLU A 337 0.70 -2.81 29.04
C GLU A 337 0.31 -1.32 29.08
N GLY A 338 1.22 -0.45 29.52
CA GLY A 338 0.98 0.99 29.57
C GLY A 338 0.89 1.65 28.19
N VAL A 339 1.41 1.00 27.15
CA VAL A 339 1.21 1.42 25.76
C VAL A 339 -0.21 1.10 25.31
N LEU A 340 -0.66 -0.15 25.49
CA LEU A 340 -2.01 -0.60 25.13
C LEU A 340 -3.09 0.24 25.83
N GLU A 341 -2.89 0.59 27.11
CA GLU A 341 -3.80 1.49 27.82
C GLU A 341 -3.94 2.86 27.15
N LYS A 342 -2.82 3.43 26.67
CA LYS A 342 -2.84 4.69 25.93
C LYS A 342 -3.50 4.52 24.56
N GLU A 343 -3.26 3.42 23.86
CA GLU A 343 -3.91 3.11 22.58
C GLU A 343 -5.43 2.99 22.74
N PHE A 344 -5.89 2.27 23.76
CA PHE A 344 -7.32 2.07 24.00
C PHE A 344 -8.02 3.39 24.34
N SER A 345 -7.34 4.28 25.08
CA SER A 345 -7.85 5.64 25.33
C SER A 345 -8.07 6.47 24.06
N GLN A 346 -7.45 6.09 22.94
CA GLN A 346 -7.61 6.74 21.64
C GLN A 346 -8.62 6.02 20.72
N GLY A 347 -9.28 4.97 21.21
CA GLY A 347 -10.27 4.20 20.44
C GLY A 347 -9.69 3.03 19.64
N TYR A 348 -8.41 2.66 19.83
CA TYR A 348 -7.82 1.53 19.09
C TYR A 348 -8.32 0.15 19.54
N ALA A 349 -9.03 0.07 20.67
CA ALA A 349 -9.58 -1.19 21.16
C ALA A 349 -10.54 -1.83 20.14
N SER A 350 -11.43 -1.04 19.50
CA SER A 350 -12.35 -1.57 18.48
C SER A 350 -11.61 -2.09 17.24
N VAL A 351 -10.59 -1.37 16.78
CA VAL A 351 -9.76 -1.79 15.63
C VAL A 351 -9.08 -3.13 15.90
N LEU A 352 -8.61 -3.35 17.13
CA LEU A 352 -7.99 -4.62 17.53
C LEU A 352 -9.00 -5.76 17.60
N ILE A 353 -10.23 -5.49 18.05
CA ILE A 353 -11.32 -6.48 18.12
C ILE A 353 -11.73 -6.90 16.71
N ASP A 354 -12.01 -5.93 15.82
CA ASP A 354 -12.42 -6.21 14.44
C ASP A 354 -11.31 -7.00 13.71
N SER A 355 -10.06 -6.60 13.87
CA SER A 355 -8.91 -7.33 13.31
C SER A 355 -8.78 -8.74 13.88
N ALA A 356 -9.13 -8.96 15.15
CA ALA A 356 -9.06 -10.27 15.77
C ALA A 356 -10.12 -11.22 15.21
N GLU A 357 -11.34 -10.75 14.97
CA GLU A 357 -12.40 -11.57 14.35
C GLU A 357 -12.00 -12.05 12.95
N GLU A 358 -11.41 -11.17 12.14
CA GLU A 358 -10.89 -11.52 10.81
C GLU A 358 -9.79 -12.59 10.90
N LYS A 359 -8.82 -12.41 11.80
CA LYS A 359 -7.70 -13.35 11.97
C LYS A 359 -8.13 -14.71 12.52
N GLU A 360 -9.16 -14.75 13.36
CA GLU A 360 -9.74 -16.00 13.86
C GLU A 360 -10.38 -16.85 12.75
N SER A 361 -10.86 -16.21 11.68
CA SER A 361 -11.47 -16.88 10.54
C SER A 361 -10.47 -17.60 9.63
N VAL A 362 -9.17 -17.32 9.76
CA VAL A 362 -8.10 -17.88 8.92
C VAL A 362 -7.90 -19.38 9.23
N ALA A 363 -8.12 -20.23 8.23
CA ALA A 363 -7.97 -21.67 8.33
C ALA A 363 -6.52 -22.13 8.14
N ALA A 364 -6.21 -23.34 8.61
CA ALA A 364 -4.89 -23.95 8.42
C ALA A 364 -4.50 -24.14 6.94
N SER A 365 -5.49 -24.26 6.05
CA SER A 365 -5.29 -24.38 4.60
C SER A 365 -4.96 -23.06 3.91
N ASP A 366 -5.19 -21.94 4.59
CA ASP A 366 -5.08 -20.61 3.98
C ASP A 366 -3.61 -20.18 3.91
N PRO A 367 -3.26 -19.30 2.95
CA PRO A 367 -1.93 -18.73 2.88
C PRO A 367 -1.56 -18.02 4.18
N VAL A 368 -0.29 -18.14 4.60
CA VAL A 368 0.16 -17.48 5.84
C VAL A 368 0.10 -15.95 5.74
N CYS A 369 0.37 -15.41 4.55
CA CYS A 369 0.23 -14.01 4.21
C CYS A 369 0.21 -13.86 2.67
N SER A 370 0.22 -12.61 2.21
CA SER A 370 0.22 -12.23 0.81
C SER A 370 1.58 -12.23 0.10
N ILE A 371 2.60 -12.79 0.75
CA ILE A 371 3.97 -12.80 0.22
C ILE A 371 4.03 -13.35 -1.21
N CYS A 372 4.66 -12.58 -2.10
CA CYS A 372 4.79 -12.92 -3.52
C CYS A 372 3.46 -13.17 -4.27
N ARG A 373 2.31 -12.81 -3.71
CA ARG A 373 1.00 -13.02 -4.35
C ARG A 373 0.62 -11.87 -5.27
N TYR A 374 0.77 -10.64 -4.79
CA TYR A 374 0.46 -9.43 -5.55
C TYR A 374 1.57 -8.37 -5.54
N SER A 375 2.65 -8.57 -4.79
CA SER A 375 3.76 -7.61 -4.74
C SER A 375 5.14 -8.25 -4.61
N LEU A 376 6.15 -7.47 -5.00
CA LEU A 376 7.58 -7.76 -4.85
C LEU A 376 8.32 -6.52 -4.37
N CYS A 377 9.48 -6.72 -3.76
CA CYS A 377 10.38 -5.65 -3.38
C CYS A 377 11.70 -5.72 -4.16
N VAL A 378 12.33 -4.57 -4.39
CA VAL A 378 13.56 -4.44 -5.18
C VAL A 378 14.57 -3.57 -4.42
N ALA A 379 15.78 -4.07 -4.23
CA ALA A 379 16.88 -3.33 -3.65
C ALA A 379 17.62 -2.47 -4.70
N ALA A 380 18.40 -1.48 -4.25
CA ALA A 380 19.14 -0.57 -5.13
C ALA A 380 20.12 -1.28 -6.10
N ASN A 381 20.61 -2.47 -5.74
CA ASN A 381 21.50 -3.29 -6.58
C ASN A 381 20.73 -4.18 -7.59
N GLY A 382 19.40 -4.09 -7.63
CA GLY A 382 18.53 -4.90 -8.47
C GLY A 382 18.07 -6.23 -7.86
N ASP A 383 18.51 -6.60 -6.65
CA ASP A 383 18.01 -7.80 -5.99
C ASP A 383 16.51 -7.70 -5.71
N VAL A 384 15.77 -8.73 -6.10
CA VAL A 384 14.34 -8.85 -5.83
C VAL A 384 14.14 -9.73 -4.62
N TYR A 385 13.29 -9.30 -3.69
CA TYR A 385 13.00 -10.02 -2.45
C TYR A 385 11.50 -9.94 -2.10
N PRO A 386 10.99 -10.80 -1.20
CA PRO A 386 9.55 -11.07 -1.11
C PRO A 386 8.73 -9.95 -0.47
N CYS A 387 9.27 -9.29 0.55
CA CYS A 387 8.59 -8.23 1.30
C CYS A 387 9.61 -7.33 2.01
N VAL A 388 9.19 -6.12 2.36
CA VAL A 388 10.01 -5.15 3.11
C VAL A 388 10.60 -5.79 4.37
N GLY A 389 11.88 -5.56 4.61
CA GLY A 389 12.60 -6.15 5.73
C GLY A 389 13.22 -7.51 5.45
N TRP A 390 12.91 -8.18 4.33
CA TRP A 390 13.43 -9.53 4.05
C TRP A 390 14.50 -9.56 2.94
N GLN A 391 15.40 -8.57 2.91
CA GLN A 391 16.39 -8.42 1.84
C GLN A 391 17.34 -9.61 1.66
N THR A 392 17.58 -10.42 2.69
CA THR A 392 18.38 -11.65 2.58
C THR A 392 17.70 -12.76 1.80
N ASN A 393 16.37 -12.68 1.61
CA ASN A 393 15.58 -13.71 0.95
C ASN A 393 15.48 -13.51 -0.58
N VAL A 394 16.61 -13.33 -1.26
CA VAL A 394 16.67 -12.98 -2.69
C VAL A 394 15.95 -14.02 -3.58
N LEU A 395 15.11 -13.53 -4.50
CA LEU A 395 14.28 -14.26 -5.47
C LEU A 395 14.86 -14.22 -6.89
N GLY A 396 15.69 -13.22 -7.20
CA GLY A 396 16.31 -12.97 -8.49
C GLY A 396 16.98 -11.60 -8.50
N ASN A 397 17.61 -11.20 -9.61
CA ASN A 397 18.24 -9.89 -9.75
C ASN A 397 17.96 -9.24 -11.12
N LEU A 398 17.38 -8.04 -11.08
CA LEU A 398 16.93 -7.30 -12.26
C LEU A 398 18.09 -6.75 -13.11
N ALA A 399 19.32 -6.65 -12.60
CA ALA A 399 20.48 -6.27 -13.41
C ALA A 399 20.75 -7.30 -14.54
N HIS A 400 20.26 -8.53 -14.41
CA HIS A 400 20.52 -9.61 -15.36
C HIS A 400 19.27 -10.40 -15.80
N GLN A 401 18.11 -10.13 -15.19
CA GLN A 401 16.83 -10.78 -15.49
C GLN A 401 15.76 -9.71 -15.71
N SER A 402 14.68 -10.06 -16.43
CA SER A 402 13.48 -9.21 -16.46
C SER A 402 12.60 -9.46 -15.22
N LEU A 403 11.75 -8.50 -14.88
CA LEU A 403 10.74 -8.61 -13.83
C LEU A 403 9.79 -9.78 -14.10
N ARG A 404 9.45 -10.02 -15.38
CA ARG A 404 8.63 -11.16 -15.81
C ARG A 404 9.32 -12.49 -15.53
N ASP A 405 10.62 -12.59 -15.83
CA ASP A 405 11.38 -13.83 -15.59
C ASP A 405 11.38 -14.20 -14.10
N ILE A 406 11.50 -13.22 -13.22
CA ILE A 406 11.48 -13.46 -11.77
C ILE A 406 10.06 -13.81 -11.31
N TRP A 407 9.05 -13.03 -11.70
CA TRP A 407 7.66 -13.24 -11.29
C TRP A 407 7.11 -14.61 -11.70
N VAL A 408 7.40 -15.03 -12.93
CA VAL A 408 6.88 -16.29 -13.50
C VAL A 408 7.82 -17.45 -13.23
N GLY A 409 9.14 -17.22 -13.24
CA GLY A 409 10.15 -18.28 -13.28
C GLY A 409 10.87 -18.58 -11.96
N SER A 410 10.74 -17.74 -10.92
CA SER A 410 11.47 -17.97 -9.67
C SER A 410 10.90 -19.15 -8.87
N GLU A 411 11.64 -20.26 -8.79
CA GLU A 411 11.25 -21.44 -8.00
C GLU A 411 11.04 -21.09 -6.52
N LYS A 412 11.88 -20.19 -5.98
CA LYS A 412 11.81 -19.75 -4.59
C LYS A 412 10.54 -18.96 -4.30
N LEU A 413 10.14 -18.11 -5.25
CA LEU A 413 8.89 -17.37 -5.20
C LEU A 413 7.69 -18.33 -5.15
N HIS A 414 7.65 -19.34 -6.03
CA HIS A 414 6.59 -20.35 -6.04
C HIS A 414 6.51 -21.13 -4.73
N ARG A 415 7.65 -21.54 -4.16
CA ARG A 415 7.68 -22.21 -2.84
C ARG A 415 7.12 -21.34 -1.72
N LEU A 416 7.40 -20.03 -1.73
CA LEU A 416 6.86 -19.11 -0.72
C LEU A 416 5.34 -18.97 -0.82
N ARG A 417 4.76 -19.01 -2.03
CA ARG A 417 3.31 -18.99 -2.23
C ARG A 417 2.62 -20.24 -1.67
N GLU A 418 3.32 -21.37 -1.64
CA GLU A 418 2.78 -22.64 -1.13
C GLU A 418 2.69 -22.69 0.40
N VAL A 419 3.36 -21.77 1.12
CA VAL A 419 3.35 -21.74 2.59
C VAL A 419 1.98 -21.36 3.13
N LYS A 420 1.45 -22.20 4.01
CA LYS A 420 0.13 -22.10 4.61
C LYS A 420 0.23 -21.89 6.12
N ARG A 421 -0.88 -21.44 6.71
CA ARG A 421 -0.99 -21.31 8.17
C ARG A 421 -0.72 -22.64 8.90
N GLY A 422 -1.09 -23.76 8.29
CA GLY A 422 -0.83 -25.11 8.81
C GLY A 422 0.64 -25.49 8.93
N ASP A 423 1.55 -24.81 8.23
CA ASP A 423 3.00 -25.00 8.37
C ASP A 423 3.55 -24.42 9.70
N PHE A 424 2.69 -23.73 10.47
CA PHE A 424 2.96 -23.21 11.81
C PHE A 424 2.03 -23.86 12.85
N PRO A 425 2.22 -25.15 13.22
CA PRO A 425 1.27 -25.87 14.09
C PRO A 425 0.99 -25.18 15.43
N LYS A 426 2.02 -24.55 16.05
CA LYS A 426 1.88 -23.76 17.30
C LYS A 426 0.86 -22.63 17.15
N CYS A 427 0.68 -22.09 15.94
CA CYS A 427 -0.16 -20.92 15.66
C CYS A 427 -1.56 -21.25 15.16
N VAL A 428 -1.85 -22.52 14.86
CA VAL A 428 -3.18 -22.97 14.38
C VAL A 428 -4.16 -23.04 15.53
N ASP A 429 -3.76 -23.69 16.62
CA ASP A 429 -4.56 -23.94 17.82
C ASP A 429 -4.24 -22.97 18.98
N CYS A 430 -3.65 -21.82 18.68
CA CYS A 430 -3.26 -20.82 19.68
C CYS A 430 -4.46 -19.96 20.10
N ASP A 431 -4.71 -19.86 21.41
CA ASP A 431 -5.80 -19.06 21.97
C ASP A 431 -5.68 -17.55 21.69
N ASP A 432 -4.48 -17.06 21.36
CA ASP A 432 -4.19 -15.65 21.10
C ASP A 432 -4.06 -15.33 19.60
N ARG A 433 -4.43 -16.28 18.72
CA ARG A 433 -4.17 -16.15 17.27
C ARG A 433 -4.91 -14.98 16.62
N GLY A 434 -6.09 -14.59 17.11
CA GLY A 434 -6.77 -13.37 16.70
C GLY A 434 -5.95 -12.09 16.93
N TYR A 435 -5.10 -12.08 17.94
CA TYR A 435 -4.27 -10.91 18.30
C TYR A 435 -2.83 -11.02 17.79
N CYS A 436 -2.54 -12.00 16.93
CA CYS A 436 -1.22 -12.29 16.40
C CYS A 436 -1.21 -12.31 14.87
N THR A 437 -0.13 -11.81 14.27
CA THR A 437 0.17 -12.00 12.84
C THR A 437 1.43 -12.85 12.72
N VAL A 438 1.32 -14.04 12.11
CA VAL A 438 2.50 -14.87 11.83
C VAL A 438 3.26 -14.24 10.68
N CYS A 439 4.45 -13.70 10.98
CA CYS A 439 5.29 -13.03 10.00
C CYS A 439 6.60 -13.81 9.80
N MET A 440 6.71 -14.44 8.63
CA MET A 440 7.92 -15.18 8.24
C MET A 440 9.17 -14.31 8.17
N MET A 441 9.03 -13.04 7.77
CA MET A 441 10.13 -12.07 7.77
C MET A 441 10.60 -11.77 9.19
N CYS A 442 9.68 -11.50 10.12
CA CYS A 442 10.04 -11.26 11.53
C CYS A 442 10.72 -12.49 12.14
N ASN A 443 10.18 -13.70 11.89
CA ASN A 443 10.81 -14.94 12.32
C ASN A 443 12.24 -15.05 11.76
N SER A 444 12.39 -14.97 10.44
CA SER A 444 13.69 -15.05 9.77
C SER A 444 14.70 -14.04 10.33
N ASN A 445 14.33 -12.76 10.44
CA ASN A 445 15.28 -11.73 10.85
C ASN A 445 15.67 -11.81 12.34
N GLU A 446 14.85 -12.43 13.17
CA GLU A 446 15.13 -12.62 14.60
C GLU A 446 15.83 -13.95 14.92
N ASN A 447 15.91 -14.85 13.94
CA ASN A 447 16.64 -16.11 14.07
C ASN A 447 18.05 -15.98 13.45
N PRO A 448 19.12 -16.36 14.19
CA PRO A 448 20.49 -16.26 13.69
C PRO A 448 20.78 -17.08 12.42
N ASP A 449 19.99 -18.12 12.15
CA ASP A 449 20.08 -18.97 10.96
C ASP A 449 19.15 -18.54 9.81
N GLY A 450 18.31 -17.52 10.04
CA GLY A 450 17.37 -17.02 9.05
C GLY A 450 16.15 -17.91 8.82
N ASP A 451 15.83 -18.87 9.71
CA ASP A 451 14.69 -19.77 9.51
C ASP A 451 13.35 -19.02 9.71
N PRO A 452 12.50 -18.91 8.65
CA PRO A 452 11.20 -18.25 8.77
C PRO A 452 10.13 -19.06 9.49
N PHE A 453 10.36 -20.36 9.73
CA PHE A 453 9.40 -21.26 10.37
C PHE A 453 9.59 -21.34 11.89
N VAL A 454 10.72 -20.84 12.40
CA VAL A 454 10.99 -20.77 13.84
C VAL A 454 10.34 -19.52 14.43
N ILE A 455 9.29 -19.73 15.23
CA ILE A 455 8.50 -18.66 15.84
C ILE A 455 9.27 -18.01 16.99
N ASN A 456 9.26 -16.69 17.02
CA ASN A 456 9.87 -15.90 18.10
C ASN A 456 8.88 -15.68 19.27
N ASP A 457 9.33 -15.95 20.49
CA ASP A 457 8.48 -15.90 21.68
C ASP A 457 8.03 -14.48 22.06
N PHE A 458 8.80 -13.43 21.73
CA PHE A 458 8.39 -12.04 22.01
C PHE A 458 7.06 -11.69 21.37
N HIS A 459 6.84 -12.10 20.11
CA HIS A 459 5.60 -11.82 19.39
C HIS A 459 4.42 -12.62 19.97
N CYS A 460 4.67 -13.85 20.42
CA CYS A 460 3.66 -14.64 21.12
C CYS A 460 3.26 -13.97 22.45
N GLU A 461 4.23 -13.52 23.25
CA GLU A 461 3.98 -12.87 24.53
C GLU A 461 3.29 -11.51 24.37
N ALA A 462 3.66 -10.73 23.34
CA ALA A 462 3.00 -9.49 23.00
C ALA A 462 1.53 -9.72 22.62
N ALA A 463 1.25 -10.72 21.75
CA ALA A 463 -0.12 -11.07 21.36
C ALA A 463 -0.98 -11.51 22.55
N ALA A 464 -0.44 -12.37 23.42
CA ALA A 464 -1.14 -12.83 24.62
C ALA A 464 -1.47 -11.68 25.60
N MET A 465 -0.59 -10.69 25.69
CA MET A 465 -0.84 -9.51 26.51
C MET A 465 -1.88 -8.58 25.88
N THR A 466 -1.81 -8.35 24.56
CA THR A 466 -2.83 -7.59 23.83
C THR A 466 -4.21 -8.23 24.01
N HIS A 467 -4.32 -9.54 23.79
CA HIS A 467 -5.56 -10.28 23.98
C HIS A 467 -6.13 -10.08 25.40
N ARG A 468 -5.30 -10.29 26.43
CA ARG A 468 -5.70 -10.10 27.83
C ARG A 468 -6.22 -8.68 28.10
N LYS A 469 -5.51 -7.65 27.64
CA LYS A 469 -5.91 -6.25 27.86
C LYS A 469 -7.20 -5.90 27.14
N VAL A 470 -7.42 -6.44 25.93
CA VAL A 470 -8.70 -6.24 25.21
C VAL A 470 -9.85 -6.90 25.99
N VAL A 471 -9.66 -8.10 26.53
CA VAL A 471 -10.68 -8.76 27.38
C VAL A 471 -10.96 -7.96 28.66
N GLU A 472 -9.92 -7.44 29.32
CA GLU A 472 -10.08 -6.56 30.50
C GLU A 472 -10.86 -5.29 30.15
N PHE A 473 -10.49 -4.63 29.05
CA PHE A 473 -11.19 -3.44 28.56
C PHE A 473 -12.67 -3.70 28.30
N LEU A 474 -13.02 -4.81 27.64
CA LEU A 474 -14.41 -5.19 27.39
C LEU A 474 -15.18 -5.51 28.67
N ALA A 475 -14.53 -6.07 29.69
CA ALA A 475 -15.14 -6.33 30.99
C ALA A 475 -15.42 -5.05 31.78
N GLU A 476 -14.57 -4.03 31.65
CA GLU A 476 -14.72 -2.72 32.29
C GLU A 476 -15.77 -1.84 31.58
N ASP A 477 -15.74 -1.80 30.24
CA ASP A 477 -16.64 -0.99 29.41
C ASP A 477 -18.01 -1.66 29.17
N GLY A 478 -18.09 -2.98 29.36
CA GLY A 478 -19.33 -3.77 29.38
C GLY A 478 -20.30 -3.41 30.52
N GLY A 479 -19.91 -2.52 31.43
CA GLY A 479 -20.81 -1.84 32.38
C GLY A 479 -21.52 -0.60 31.81
N ALA A 480 -21.07 -0.07 30.67
CA ALA A 480 -21.56 1.18 30.06
C ALA A 480 -22.23 1.00 28.68
N LEU A 481 -22.08 -0.16 28.04
CA LEU A 481 -22.68 -0.46 26.72
C LEU A 481 -24.11 -1.06 26.77
N ASN A 482 -24.74 -1.10 27.95
CA ASN A 482 -26.16 -1.42 28.13
C ASN A 482 -26.90 -0.28 28.85
N SER A 483 -27.06 0.88 28.20
CA SER A 483 -28.06 1.89 28.60
C SER A 483 -28.52 2.75 27.44
#